data_AF-A0AAN1M5J3-F1
#
_entry.id   AF-A0AAN1M5J3-F1
#
_cell.length_a   1.000
_cell.length_b   1.000
_cell.length_c   1.000
_cell.angle_alpha   90.00
_cell.angle_beta   90.00
_cell.angle_gamma   90.00
#
_symmetry.space_group_name_H-M   'P 1'
#
loop_
_entity.id
_entity.type
_entity.pdbx_description
1 polymer ?
#
loop_
_entity_poly.entity_id
_entity_poly.type
_entity_poly.pdbx_seq_one_letter_code
_entity_poly.pdbx_strand_id
1 'polypeptide(L)'
;MKYWNSNRKSCEHVEPREDWKESIELWIDWMEAIGRTEETLRTRWYQIVRFSKIVNKSITDVTEDDLIFYLAGMGTEGRRGVRSCVKVFYQWGMKRGLARCNPTDTFKASWAIHE
;
A
#
# COMPACT_ATOMS: atom_id res chain seq x y z
N MET A 1 -13.72 10.10 -7.73
CA MET A 1 -13.84 8.75 -8.34
C MET A 1 -14.05 8.76 -9.86
N LYS A 2 -12.98 8.88 -10.67
CA LYS A 2 -13.07 8.86 -12.15
C LYS A 2 -12.95 7.46 -12.80
N TYR A 3 -12.46 6.46 -12.05
CA TYR A 3 -12.03 5.16 -12.62
C TYR A 3 -12.86 3.93 -12.19
N TRP A 4 -13.84 4.07 -11.30
CA TRP A 4 -14.32 2.92 -10.51
C TRP A 4 -15.81 2.60 -10.64
N ASN A 5 -16.48 3.08 -11.69
CA ASN A 5 -17.91 2.81 -11.89
C ASN A 5 -18.22 1.60 -12.79
N SER A 6 -17.27 1.06 -13.56
CA SER A 6 -17.58 0.08 -14.62
C SER A 6 -17.35 -1.40 -14.27
N ASN A 7 -16.78 -1.75 -13.12
CA ASN A 7 -16.49 -3.16 -12.77
C ASN A 7 -16.74 -3.50 -11.28
N ARG A 8 -17.88 -3.03 -10.74
CA ARG A 8 -18.39 -3.38 -9.40
C ARG A 8 -18.87 -4.84 -9.35
N LYS A 9 -17.96 -5.81 -9.50
CA LYS A 9 -18.23 -7.20 -9.08
C LYS A 9 -18.21 -7.25 -7.55
N SER A 10 -19.36 -6.97 -6.95
CA SER A 10 -19.91 -7.57 -5.73
C SER A 10 -18.95 -7.96 -4.57
N CYS A 11 -17.93 -7.15 -4.28
CA CYS A 11 -17.17 -7.25 -3.03
C CYS A 11 -17.53 -6.03 -2.20
N GLU A 12 -17.89 -6.22 -0.93
CA GLU A 12 -18.11 -5.13 0.01
C GLU A 12 -16.84 -4.24 0.02
N HIS A 13 -16.93 -3.07 -0.61
CA HIS A 13 -15.77 -2.25 -0.90
C HIS A 13 -15.33 -1.59 0.41
N VAL A 14 -14.20 -2.06 0.90
CA VAL A 14 -13.51 -1.48 2.03
C VAL A 14 -12.96 -0.13 1.58
N GLU A 15 -13.54 0.98 2.02
CA GLU A 15 -12.99 2.32 1.80
C GLU A 15 -11.68 2.49 2.60
N PRO A 16 -10.66 3.21 2.08
CA PRO A 16 -9.45 3.47 2.86
C PRO A 16 -9.75 4.33 4.10
N ARG A 17 -8.77 4.43 5.00
CA ARG A 17 -8.81 5.43 6.07
C ARG A 17 -9.01 6.82 5.46
N GLU A 18 -9.85 7.65 6.09
CA GLU A 18 -10.35 8.90 5.49
C GLU A 18 -9.24 9.80 4.93
N ASP A 19 -8.18 10.02 5.71
CA ASP A 19 -7.04 10.86 5.35
C ASP A 19 -6.06 10.22 4.34
N TRP A 20 -6.26 8.96 3.97
CA TRP A 20 -5.50 8.30 2.90
C TRP A 20 -6.18 8.42 1.53
N LYS A 21 -7.49 8.70 1.48
CA LYS A 21 -8.30 8.65 0.25
C LYS A 21 -7.65 9.39 -0.92
N GLU A 22 -7.40 10.68 -0.74
CA GLU A 22 -6.82 11.55 -1.78
C GLU A 22 -5.42 11.06 -2.20
N SER A 23 -4.58 10.71 -1.23
CA SER A 23 -3.21 10.22 -1.52
C SER A 23 -3.21 8.90 -2.29
N ILE A 24 -4.13 7.98 -1.98
CA ILE A 24 -4.28 6.72 -2.71
C ILE A 24 -4.81 6.98 -4.12
N GLU A 25 -5.80 7.85 -4.30
CA GLU A 25 -6.31 8.22 -5.63
C GLU A 25 -5.18 8.81 -6.50
N LEU A 26 -4.44 9.80 -5.99
CA LEU A 26 -3.31 10.40 -6.70
C LEU A 26 -2.19 9.40 -7.02
N TRP A 27 -1.96 8.42 -6.14
CA TRP A 27 -0.98 7.38 -6.38
C TRP A 27 -1.42 6.42 -7.49
N ILE A 28 -2.71 6.13 -7.59
CA ILE A 28 -3.28 5.24 -8.60
C ILE A 28 -3.27 5.91 -9.97
N ASP A 29 -3.65 7.19 -10.04
CA ASP A 29 -3.52 8.01 -11.25
C ASP A 29 -2.05 8.07 -11.71
N TRP A 30 -1.11 8.20 -10.76
CA TRP A 30 0.32 8.14 -11.07
C TRP A 30 0.75 6.77 -11.61
N MET A 31 0.27 5.66 -11.03
CA MET A 31 0.59 4.31 -11.52
C MET A 31 0.03 4.06 -12.93
N GLU A 32 -1.16 4.57 -13.22
CA GLU A 32 -1.76 4.52 -14.55
C GLU A 32 -0.95 5.34 -15.56
N ALA A 33 -0.58 6.57 -15.19
CA ALA A 33 0.21 7.45 -16.06
C ALA A 33 1.58 6.87 -16.45
N ILE A 34 2.15 5.99 -15.62
CA ILE A 34 3.40 5.27 -15.93
C ILE A 34 3.16 3.90 -16.62
N GLY A 35 1.93 3.60 -17.04
CA GLY A 35 1.58 2.44 -17.85
C GLY A 35 1.33 1.14 -17.09
N ARG A 36 0.93 1.17 -15.81
CA ARG A 36 0.53 -0.06 -15.08
C ARG A 36 -0.81 -0.58 -15.59
N THR A 37 -0.94 -1.91 -15.64
CA THR A 37 -2.18 -2.58 -16.07
C THR A 37 -3.31 -2.39 -15.06
N GLU A 38 -4.56 -2.42 -15.51
CA GLU A 38 -5.74 -2.33 -14.64
C GLU A 38 -5.73 -3.37 -13.51
N GLU A 39 -5.29 -4.60 -13.81
CA GLU A 39 -5.16 -5.66 -12.80
C GLU A 39 -4.13 -5.31 -11.72
N THR A 40 -3.01 -4.68 -12.11
CA THR A 40 -2.01 -4.18 -11.17
C THR A 40 -2.60 -3.07 -10.32
N LEU A 41 -3.25 -2.08 -10.93
CA LEU A 41 -3.91 -0.97 -10.22
C LEU A 41 -4.91 -1.49 -9.19
N ARG A 42 -5.76 -2.43 -9.59
CA ARG A 42 -6.73 -3.10 -8.70
C ARG A 42 -6.06 -3.80 -7.54
N THR A 43 -5.05 -4.61 -7.82
CA THR A 43 -4.31 -5.35 -6.77
C THR A 43 -3.67 -4.39 -5.76
N ARG A 44 -3.03 -3.33 -6.26
CA ARG A 44 -2.36 -2.32 -5.44
C ARG A 44 -3.34 -1.49 -4.62
N TRP A 45 -4.47 -1.10 -5.20
CA TRP A 45 -5.57 -0.45 -4.48
C TRP A 45 -6.00 -1.27 -3.27
N TYR A 46 -6.36 -2.54 -3.47
CA TYR A 46 -6.80 -3.39 -2.36
C TYR A 46 -5.74 -3.57 -1.28
N GLN A 47 -4.47 -3.75 -1.68
CA GLN A 47 -3.36 -3.89 -0.74
C GLN A 47 -3.19 -2.64 0.12
N ILE A 48 -3.14 -1.45 -0.48
CA ILE A 48 -2.89 -0.21 0.26
C ILE A 48 -4.10 0.26 1.07
N VAL A 49 -5.31 0.05 0.55
CA VAL A 49 -6.55 0.36 1.25
C VAL A 49 -6.70 -0.52 2.49
N ARG A 50 -6.51 -1.84 2.35
CA ARG A 50 -6.57 -2.76 3.50
C ARG A 50 -5.48 -2.44 4.53
N PHE A 51 -4.27 -2.11 4.06
CA PHE A 51 -3.18 -1.66 4.92
C PHE A 51 -3.60 -0.43 5.74
N SER A 52 -4.08 0.64 5.08
CA SER A 52 -4.47 1.90 5.72
C SER A 52 -5.46 1.71 6.88
N LYS A 53 -6.42 0.79 6.72
CA LYS A 53 -7.41 0.49 7.75
C LYS A 53 -6.85 -0.29 8.91
N ILE A 54 -6.03 -1.31 8.63
CA ILE A 54 -5.56 -2.21 9.67
C ILE A 54 -4.48 -1.54 10.52
N VAL A 55 -3.59 -0.75 9.91
CA VAL A 55 -2.62 0.05 10.70
C VAL A 55 -3.29 1.20 11.43
N ASN A 56 -4.40 1.73 10.88
CA ASN A 56 -5.23 2.79 11.46
C ASN A 56 -4.43 4.03 11.94
N LYS A 57 -3.41 4.41 11.17
CA LYS A 57 -2.55 5.58 11.42
C LYS A 57 -2.54 6.48 10.20
N SER A 58 -2.17 7.75 10.39
CA SER A 58 -1.91 8.63 9.25
C SER A 58 -0.69 8.13 8.48
N ILE A 59 -0.55 8.52 7.21
CA ILE A 59 0.60 8.11 6.37
C ILE A 59 1.93 8.46 7.05
N THR A 60 2.01 9.60 7.75
CA THR A 60 3.22 10.10 8.41
C THR A 60 3.58 9.36 9.70
N ASP A 61 2.60 8.73 10.35
CA ASP A 61 2.77 8.09 11.66
C ASP A 61 2.99 6.57 11.58
N VAL A 62 2.86 5.98 10.39
CA VAL A 62 3.15 4.55 10.18
C VAL A 62 4.64 4.30 10.36
N THR A 63 4.95 3.35 11.25
CA THR A 63 6.31 2.92 11.54
C THR A 63 6.65 1.58 10.87
N GLU A 64 7.90 1.17 10.99
CA GLU A 64 8.33 -0.18 10.61
C GLU A 64 7.59 -1.26 11.42
N ASP A 65 7.45 -1.07 12.74
CA ASP A 65 6.78 -2.04 13.61
C ASP A 65 5.33 -2.27 13.18
N ASP A 66 4.61 -1.21 12.79
CA ASP A 66 3.24 -1.33 12.27
C ASP A 66 3.18 -2.21 11.02
N LEU A 67 4.18 -2.06 10.14
CA LEU A 67 4.30 -2.90 8.95
C LEU A 67 4.65 -4.34 9.34
N ILE A 68 5.55 -4.57 10.29
CA ILE A 68 5.90 -5.92 10.77
C ILE A 68 4.67 -6.60 11.36
N PHE A 69 3.93 -5.93 12.25
CA PHE A 69 2.70 -6.46 12.85
C PHE A 69 1.63 -6.74 11.80
N TYR A 70 1.48 -5.88 10.79
CA TYR A 70 0.54 -6.12 9.71
C TYR A 70 0.92 -7.33 8.85
N LEU A 71 2.22 -7.51 8.57
CA LEU A 71 2.74 -8.60 7.76
C LEU A 71 2.81 -9.94 8.52
N ALA A 72 2.79 -9.90 9.85
CA ALA A 72 2.80 -11.08 10.70
C ALA A 72 1.57 -11.96 10.41
N GLY A 73 1.81 -13.27 10.24
CA GLY A 73 0.76 -14.23 9.90
C GLY A 73 0.37 -14.29 8.41
N MET A 74 0.89 -13.40 7.55
CA MET A 74 0.73 -13.55 6.09
C MET A 74 1.66 -14.64 5.54
N GLY A 75 1.16 -15.44 4.58
CA GLY A 75 1.99 -16.33 3.77
C GLY A 75 2.99 -15.58 2.88
N THR A 76 4.04 -16.27 2.42
CA THR A 76 5.20 -15.67 1.75
C THR A 76 4.85 -14.77 0.56
N GLU A 77 4.02 -15.24 -0.37
CA GLU A 77 3.65 -14.46 -1.55
C GLU A 77 2.77 -13.24 -1.21
N GLY A 78 1.83 -13.40 -0.28
CA GLY A 78 1.02 -12.29 0.22
C GLY A 78 1.88 -11.22 0.88
N ARG A 79 2.81 -11.64 1.74
CA ARG A 79 3.78 -10.78 2.42
C ARG A 79 4.65 -10.02 1.42
N ARG A 80 5.21 -10.73 0.42
CA ARG A 80 6.02 -10.12 -0.65
C ARG A 80 5.23 -9.08 -1.44
N GLY A 81 4.01 -9.42 -1.84
CA GLY A 81 3.11 -8.56 -2.61
C GLY A 81 2.78 -7.26 -1.87
N VAL A 82 2.33 -7.38 -0.61
CA VAL A 82 1.99 -6.24 0.26
C VAL A 82 3.23 -5.38 0.56
N ARG A 83 4.35 -5.99 0.95
CA ARG A 83 5.59 -5.23 1.22
C ARG A 83 6.03 -4.44 -0.02
N SER A 84 5.96 -5.04 -1.20
CA SER A 84 6.23 -4.35 -2.47
C SER A 84 5.27 -3.17 -2.71
N CYS A 85 3.99 -3.34 -2.38
CA CYS A 85 2.97 -2.29 -2.49
C CYS A 85 3.31 -1.09 -1.61
N VAL A 86 3.49 -1.34 -0.30
CA VAL A 86 3.79 -0.31 0.69
C VAL A 86 5.08 0.41 0.32
N LYS A 87 6.12 -0.33 -0.09
CA LYS A 87 7.39 0.26 -0.55
C LYS A 87 7.17 1.29 -1.67
N VAL A 88 6.46 0.90 -2.73
CA VAL A 88 6.27 1.78 -3.90
C VAL A 88 5.39 2.97 -3.56
N PHE A 89 4.35 2.78 -2.73
CA PHE A 89 3.50 3.86 -2.25
C PHE A 89 4.29 4.90 -1.44
N TYR A 90 5.06 4.46 -0.44
CA TYR A 90 5.86 5.37 0.39
C TYR A 90 7.00 6.02 -0.39
N GLN A 91 7.65 5.30 -1.31
CA GLN A 91 8.65 5.92 -2.22
C GLN A 91 8.04 7.03 -3.09
N TRP A 92 6.82 6.83 -3.59
CA TRP A 92 6.09 7.86 -4.33
C TRP A 92 5.70 9.03 -3.44
N GLY A 93 5.22 8.76 -2.22
CA GLY A 93 4.74 9.76 -1.27
C GLY A 93 5.87 10.61 -0.68
N MET A 94 7.03 10.02 -0.40
CA MET A 94 8.22 10.74 0.07
C MET A 94 8.68 11.80 -0.93
N LYS A 95 8.65 11.49 -2.24
CA LYS A 95 8.98 12.45 -3.31
C LYS A 95 8.02 13.65 -3.36
N ARG A 96 6.86 13.57 -2.68
CA ARG A 96 5.81 14.59 -2.60
C ARG A 96 5.67 15.19 -1.20
N GLY A 97 6.54 14.82 -0.26
CA GLY A 97 6.48 15.30 1.12
C GLY A 97 5.36 14.68 1.96
N LEU A 98 4.68 13.63 1.49
CA LEU A 98 3.60 12.95 2.24
C LEU A 98 4.12 12.13 3.43
N ALA A 99 5.37 11.67 3.36
CA ALA A 99 6.02 10.90 4.41
C ALA A 99 7.51 11.27 4.50
N ARG A 100 8.07 11.18 5.70
CA ARG A 100 9.50 11.46 5.93
C ARG A 100 10.40 10.25 5.71
N CYS A 101 9.87 9.06 5.95
CA CYS A 101 10.57 7.79 5.77
C CYS A 101 9.63 6.77 5.14
N ASN A 102 10.21 5.71 4.60
CA ASN A 102 9.47 4.57 4.09
C ASN A 102 9.61 3.43 5.11
N PRO A 103 8.51 2.89 5.65
CA PRO A 103 8.52 1.85 6.69
C PRO A 103 9.12 0.52 6.19
N THR A 104 9.42 0.40 4.89
CA THR A 104 10.07 -0.78 4.30
C THR A 104 11.60 -0.67 4.20
N ASP A 105 12.21 0.49 4.51
CA ASP A 105 13.64 0.76 4.24
C ASP A 105 14.60 0.00 5.16
N THR A 106 14.20 -0.23 6.41
CA THR A 106 14.97 -0.90 7.47
C THR A 106 14.94 -2.43 7.40
N PHE A 107 14.15 -3.01 6.48
CA PHE A 107 14.12 -4.46 6.17
C PHE A 107 15.43 -5.03 5.57
N LYS A 108 16.59 -4.39 5.77
CA LYS A 108 17.87 -4.91 5.31
C LYS A 108 18.39 -6.00 6.26
N ALA A 109 18.32 -7.23 5.76
CA ALA A 109 19.27 -8.33 5.95
C ALA A 109 19.32 -9.16 7.25
N SER A 110 18.50 -8.97 8.29
CA SER A 110 18.49 -9.95 9.41
C SER A 110 17.52 -11.13 9.23
N TRP A 111 16.50 -11.01 8.37
CA TRP A 111 15.52 -12.08 8.10
C TRP A 111 15.87 -12.98 6.91
N ALA A 112 17.06 -12.81 6.30
CA ALA A 112 17.55 -13.65 5.22
C ALA A 112 18.36 -14.87 5.72
N ILE A 113 18.37 -15.16 7.02
CA ILE A 113 19.23 -16.21 7.64
C ILE A 113 18.46 -17.52 7.91
N HIS A 114 17.17 -17.63 7.60
CA HIS A 114 16.40 -18.86 7.84
C HIS A 114 15.52 -19.29 6.66
N GLU A 115 16.12 -19.44 5.48
CA GLU A 115 15.66 -20.41 4.46
C GLU A 115 16.86 -21.21 3.95
#